data_AF-A0A7D5NXA2-F1
#
_entry.id   AF-A0A7D5NXA2-F1
#
_cell.length_a   1.000
_cell.length_b   1.000
_cell.length_c   1.000
_cell.angle_alpha   90.00
_cell.angle_beta   90.00
_cell.angle_gamma   90.00
#
_symmetry.space_group_name_H-M   'P 1'
#
loop_
_entity.id
_entity.type
_entity.pdbx_description
1 polymer ?
#
loop_
_entity_poly.entity_id
_entity_poly.type
_entity_poly.pdbx_seq_one_letter_code
_entity_poly.pdbx_strand_id
1 'polypeptide(L)'
;MSEKLREKIFEKAASMDVHLIGVADPEAWRSPPFDVWMPEEFYPSNIWPDCRSVIVIGFPISLPVLESTPSIHYHELYKTVNSLLDQVAYRLSVFLSEMGHGSFFIPRDGYGSLSVLKDRPMAFFSHKHAAYFAGLGTFGMNNTLLTKNYGPRVRFTSVFTSAKLPYDLPLESQLCTRCFRCIKKCPVQALPGKDYPEALMDKERCRAYHEKLYARHISPCGICIKVCPVGEDRELFARTDMLVYEHDGPRRELRNGWKHVQEYGGKKE
;
A
#
# COMPACT_ATOMS: atom_id res chain seq x y z
N MET A 1 -27.02 -6.84 -14.34
CA MET A 1 -25.99 -7.77 -14.85
C MET A 1 -24.62 -7.45 -14.28
N SER A 2 -24.22 -6.17 -14.27
CA SER A 2 -22.96 -5.67 -13.67
C SER A 2 -22.85 -5.92 -12.15
N GLU A 3 -23.95 -5.77 -11.39
CA GLU A 3 -23.96 -6.07 -9.93
C GLU A 3 -23.66 -7.55 -9.65
N LYS A 4 -24.37 -8.46 -10.31
CA LYS A 4 -24.12 -9.92 -10.21
C LYS A 4 -22.69 -10.31 -10.59
N LEU A 5 -22.09 -9.61 -11.56
CA LEU A 5 -20.69 -9.83 -11.92
C LEU A 5 -19.75 -9.35 -10.81
N ARG A 6 -20.01 -8.16 -10.23
CA ARG A 6 -19.24 -7.65 -9.09
C ARG A 6 -19.31 -8.60 -7.90
N GLU A 7 -20.49 -9.11 -7.57
CA GLU A 7 -20.68 -10.12 -6.52
C GLU A 7 -19.81 -11.35 -6.75
N LYS A 8 -19.85 -11.94 -7.96
CA LYS A 8 -19.01 -13.09 -8.32
C LYS A 8 -17.52 -12.81 -8.21
N ILE A 9 -17.07 -11.62 -8.60
CA ILE A 9 -15.67 -11.20 -8.47
C ILE A 9 -15.29 -11.12 -6.98
N PHE A 10 -16.17 -10.57 -6.14
CA PHE A 10 -15.93 -10.42 -4.71
C PHE A 10 -15.94 -11.76 -4.00
N GLU A 11 -16.85 -12.67 -4.34
CA GLU A 11 -16.86 -14.06 -3.88
C GLU A 11 -15.59 -14.80 -4.30
N LYS A 12 -15.17 -14.63 -5.56
CA LYS A 12 -13.92 -15.21 -6.07
C LYS A 12 -12.70 -14.68 -5.29
N ALA A 13 -12.64 -13.38 -5.05
CA ALA A 13 -11.57 -12.75 -4.28
C ALA A 13 -11.57 -13.23 -2.82
N ALA A 14 -12.74 -13.31 -2.19
CA ALA A 14 -12.91 -13.82 -0.82
C ALA A 14 -12.49 -15.29 -0.69
N SER A 15 -12.75 -16.14 -1.71
CA SER A 15 -12.25 -17.52 -1.74
C SER A 15 -10.72 -17.64 -1.82
N MET A 16 -10.03 -16.52 -2.03
CA MET A 16 -8.57 -16.38 -2.03
C MET A 16 -8.09 -15.41 -0.92
N ASP A 17 -8.87 -15.30 0.16
CA ASP A 17 -8.58 -14.53 1.38
C ASP A 17 -8.43 -13.01 1.18
N VAL A 18 -9.00 -12.47 0.10
CA VAL A 18 -9.05 -11.02 -0.13
C VAL A 18 -10.28 -10.42 0.52
N HIS A 19 -10.06 -9.58 1.53
CA HIS A 19 -11.14 -8.85 2.23
C HIS A 19 -11.09 -7.34 2.01
N LEU A 20 -9.98 -6.80 1.50
CA LEU A 20 -9.90 -5.43 1.01
C LEU A 20 -10.01 -5.46 -0.50
N ILE A 21 -11.21 -5.19 -1.01
CA ILE A 21 -11.48 -5.11 -2.44
C ILE A 21 -12.43 -3.95 -2.72
N GLY A 22 -12.17 -3.21 -3.80
CA GLY A 22 -13.02 -2.12 -4.27
C GLY A 22 -12.86 -1.91 -5.76
N VAL A 23 -13.76 -1.13 -6.35
CA VAL A 23 -13.79 -0.86 -7.79
C VAL A 23 -13.77 0.64 -8.02
N ALA A 24 -12.77 1.14 -8.74
CA ALA A 24 -12.66 2.54 -9.14
C ALA A 24 -13.14 2.75 -10.58
N ASP A 25 -13.75 3.91 -10.80
CA ASP A 25 -14.05 4.45 -12.13
C ASP A 25 -12.75 4.92 -12.82
N PRO A 26 -12.38 4.38 -14.00
CA PRO A 26 -11.24 4.87 -14.78
C PRO A 26 -11.31 6.37 -15.08
N GLU A 27 -12.51 6.92 -15.27
CA GLU A 27 -12.68 8.33 -15.65
C GLU A 27 -12.48 9.29 -14.47
N ALA A 28 -12.50 8.80 -13.22
CA ALA A 28 -12.22 9.61 -12.04
C ALA A 28 -10.81 10.23 -12.07
N TRP A 29 -9.87 9.65 -12.82
CA TRP A 29 -8.53 10.22 -13.01
C TRP A 29 -8.52 11.53 -13.81
N ARG A 30 -9.56 11.78 -14.62
CA ARG A 30 -9.72 13.02 -15.39
C ARG A 30 -10.34 14.15 -14.57
N SER A 31 -10.85 13.84 -13.38
CA SER A 31 -11.38 14.80 -12.42
C SER A 31 -10.57 14.72 -11.12
N PRO A 32 -9.32 15.21 -11.14
CA PRO A 32 -8.40 15.03 -10.03
C PRO A 32 -8.95 15.66 -8.74
N PRO A 33 -8.95 14.93 -7.61
CA PRO A 33 -9.42 15.43 -6.32
C PRO A 33 -8.49 16.49 -5.68
N PHE A 34 -7.31 16.73 -6.28
CA PHE A 34 -6.31 17.69 -5.82
C PHE A 34 -5.35 18.10 -6.95
N ASP A 35 -4.75 19.30 -6.84
CA ASP A 35 -3.98 19.94 -7.91
C ASP A 35 -2.70 19.18 -8.31
N VAL A 36 -1.98 18.64 -7.34
CA VAL A 36 -0.75 17.88 -7.59
C VAL A 36 -1.12 16.47 -8.01
N TRP A 37 -1.32 16.29 -9.32
CA TRP A 37 -1.80 15.06 -9.92
C TRP A 37 -0.77 14.35 -10.80
N MET A 38 -1.05 13.10 -11.16
CA MET A 38 -0.20 12.35 -12.08
C MET A 38 -0.44 12.77 -13.54
N PRO A 39 0.56 12.63 -14.42
CA PRO A 39 0.37 12.88 -15.85
C PRO A 39 -0.69 11.97 -16.46
N GLU A 40 -1.32 12.42 -17.56
CA GLU A 40 -2.43 11.70 -18.17
C GLU A 40 -2.05 10.31 -18.67
N GLU A 41 -0.79 10.08 -19.05
CA GLU A 41 -0.31 8.78 -19.53
C GLU A 41 -0.41 7.68 -18.46
N PHE A 42 -0.58 8.06 -17.20
CA PHE A 42 -0.73 7.14 -16.06
C PHE A 42 -2.20 6.79 -15.78
N TYR A 43 -3.15 7.39 -16.52
CA TYR A 43 -4.57 7.13 -16.33
C TYR A 43 -4.93 5.73 -16.84
N PRO A 44 -5.84 5.00 -16.17
CA PRO A 44 -6.20 3.65 -16.60
C PRO A 44 -6.64 3.58 -18.06
N SER A 45 -7.46 4.52 -18.52
CA SER A 45 -7.95 4.59 -19.92
C SER A 45 -6.88 5.03 -20.93
N ASN A 46 -5.76 5.61 -20.50
CA ASN A 46 -4.64 5.92 -21.38
C ASN A 46 -3.59 4.79 -21.41
N ILE A 47 -3.46 4.02 -20.33
CA ILE A 47 -2.66 2.79 -20.30
C ILE A 47 -3.34 1.69 -21.12
N TRP A 48 -4.66 1.54 -20.98
CA TRP A 48 -5.47 0.63 -21.77
C TRP A 48 -6.84 1.24 -22.12
N PRO A 49 -7.05 1.64 -23.39
CA PRO A 49 -8.28 2.33 -23.83
C PRO A 49 -9.60 1.60 -23.55
N ASP A 50 -9.60 0.27 -23.49
CA ASP A 50 -10.81 -0.51 -23.20
C ASP A 50 -11.08 -0.68 -21.70
N CYS A 51 -10.26 -0.10 -20.82
CA CYS A 51 -10.46 -0.18 -19.38
C CYS A 51 -11.75 0.53 -18.97
N ARG A 52 -12.74 -0.25 -18.50
CA ARG A 52 -14.03 0.25 -17.99
C ARG A 52 -14.18 0.13 -16.48
N SER A 53 -13.29 -0.60 -15.80
CA SER A 53 -13.25 -0.68 -14.35
C SER A 53 -11.83 -1.01 -13.87
N VAL A 54 -11.42 -0.42 -12.75
CA VAL A 54 -10.18 -0.78 -12.06
C VAL A 54 -10.55 -1.46 -10.74
N ILE A 55 -10.33 -2.77 -10.66
CA ILE A 55 -10.52 -3.53 -9.43
C ILE A 55 -9.24 -3.40 -8.62
N VAL A 56 -9.34 -3.07 -7.33
CA VAL A 56 -8.21 -2.91 -6.43
C VAL A 56 -8.35 -3.90 -5.30
N ILE A 57 -7.30 -4.67 -5.04
CA ILE A 57 -7.24 -5.62 -3.92
C ILE A 57 -6.10 -5.25 -2.98
N GLY A 58 -6.27 -5.56 -1.69
CA GLY A 58 -5.27 -5.30 -0.65
C GLY A 58 -5.06 -6.49 0.27
N PHE A 59 -3.81 -6.71 0.67
CA PHE A 59 -3.44 -7.64 1.74
C PHE A 59 -2.75 -6.88 2.88
N PRO A 60 -3.10 -7.20 4.15
CA PRO A 60 -2.50 -6.56 5.30
C PRO A 60 -1.07 -7.04 5.52
N ILE A 61 -0.23 -6.14 6.02
CA ILE A 61 1.08 -6.46 6.58
C ILE A 61 0.90 -6.70 8.08
N SER A 62 1.26 -7.91 8.53
CA SER A 62 1.19 -8.28 9.95
C SER A 62 1.97 -7.32 10.84
N LEU A 63 1.27 -6.68 11.79
CA LEU A 63 1.82 -5.63 12.65
C LEU A 63 3.04 -6.13 13.46
N PRO A 64 3.00 -7.26 14.19
CA PRO A 64 4.16 -7.73 14.96
C PRO A 64 5.44 -7.95 14.11
N VAL A 65 5.29 -8.38 12.87
CA VAL A 65 6.43 -8.57 11.96
C VAL A 65 6.97 -7.22 11.50
N LEU A 66 6.09 -6.31 11.07
CA LEU A 66 6.46 -4.94 10.71
C LEU A 66 7.14 -4.20 11.87
N GLU A 67 6.76 -4.48 13.11
CA GLU A 67 7.38 -3.85 14.28
C GLU A 67 8.87 -4.19 14.44
N SER A 68 9.36 -5.27 13.81
CA SER A 68 10.80 -5.58 13.77
C SER A 68 11.57 -4.74 12.74
N THR A 69 10.92 -3.93 11.92
CA THR A 69 11.57 -3.20 10.82
C THR A 69 12.69 -2.23 11.26
N PRO A 70 13.77 -2.07 10.46
CA PRO A 70 14.14 -2.90 9.31
C PRO A 70 14.70 -4.24 9.76
N SER A 71 14.26 -5.33 9.14
CA SER A 71 14.70 -6.69 9.48
C SER A 71 14.50 -7.66 8.33
N ILE A 72 15.18 -8.81 8.41
CA ILE A 72 14.98 -9.93 7.48
C ILE A 72 13.55 -10.50 7.58
N HIS A 73 12.95 -10.49 8.77
CA HIS A 73 11.59 -11.00 8.96
C HIS A 73 10.56 -10.15 8.22
N TYR A 74 10.70 -8.82 8.29
CA TYR A 74 9.85 -7.92 7.51
C TYR A 74 10.13 -8.02 6.00
N HIS A 75 11.40 -8.19 5.59
CA HIS A 75 11.77 -8.42 4.20
C HIS A 75 11.04 -9.63 3.59
N GLU A 76 11.07 -10.78 4.28
CA GLU A 76 10.42 -12.00 3.79
C GLU A 76 8.90 -11.93 3.81
N LEU A 77 8.30 -11.29 4.83
CA LEU A 77 6.86 -11.01 4.82
C LEU A 77 6.48 -10.13 3.63
N TYR A 78 7.26 -9.08 3.37
CA TYR A 78 7.01 -8.16 2.25
C TYR A 78 7.03 -8.89 0.90
N LYS A 79 8.01 -9.78 0.68
CA LYS A 79 8.09 -10.63 -0.52
C LYS A 79 6.91 -11.59 -0.64
N THR A 80 6.52 -12.21 0.47
CA THR A 80 5.40 -13.16 0.53
C THR A 80 4.09 -12.47 0.14
N VAL A 81 3.79 -11.33 0.78
CA VAL A 81 2.56 -10.57 0.50
C VAL A 81 2.54 -10.04 -0.93
N ASN A 82 3.66 -9.55 -1.46
CA ASN A 82 3.74 -9.09 -2.85
C ASN A 82 3.51 -10.23 -3.85
N SER A 83 4.07 -11.42 -3.60
CA SER A 83 3.87 -12.59 -4.46
C SER A 83 2.41 -13.05 -4.44
N LEU A 84 1.78 -13.04 -3.26
CA LEU A 84 0.37 -13.38 -3.10
C LEU A 84 -0.53 -12.39 -3.85
N LEU A 85 -0.27 -11.08 -3.73
CA LEU A 85 -0.99 -10.04 -4.46
C LEU A 85 -0.98 -10.30 -5.97
N ASP A 86 0.20 -10.50 -6.56
CA ASP A 86 0.33 -10.71 -8.00
C ASP A 86 -0.37 -12.01 -8.45
N GLN A 87 -0.25 -13.10 -7.68
CA GLN A 87 -0.93 -14.37 -8.00
C GLN A 87 -2.46 -14.24 -7.96
N VAL A 88 -2.99 -13.56 -6.94
CA VAL A 88 -4.44 -13.36 -6.79
C VAL A 88 -4.98 -12.42 -7.87
N ALA A 89 -4.28 -11.33 -8.17
CA ALA A 89 -4.69 -10.41 -9.23
C ALA A 89 -4.65 -11.08 -10.60
N TYR A 90 -3.62 -11.89 -10.87
CA TYR A 90 -3.56 -12.71 -12.09
C TYR A 90 -4.76 -13.65 -12.18
N ARG A 91 -5.07 -14.40 -11.11
CA ARG A 91 -6.23 -15.31 -11.07
C ARG A 91 -7.57 -14.58 -11.27
N LEU A 92 -7.73 -13.38 -10.74
CA LEU A 92 -8.92 -12.55 -10.99
C LEU A 92 -9.02 -12.11 -12.45
N SER A 93 -7.90 -11.74 -13.09
CA SER A 93 -7.90 -11.41 -14.51
C SER A 93 -8.24 -12.61 -15.41
N VAL A 94 -7.73 -13.80 -15.09
CA VAL A 94 -8.11 -15.03 -15.81
C VAL A 94 -9.60 -15.31 -15.64
N PHE A 95 -10.12 -15.25 -14.41
CA PHE A 95 -11.54 -15.45 -14.13
C PHE A 95 -12.45 -14.50 -14.90
N LEU A 96 -12.11 -13.21 -14.94
CA LEU A 96 -12.85 -12.21 -15.72
C LEU A 96 -12.81 -12.51 -17.23
N SER A 97 -11.65 -12.92 -17.73
CA SER A 97 -11.45 -13.26 -19.14
C SER A 97 -12.28 -14.50 -19.54
N GLU A 98 -12.34 -15.52 -18.69
CA GLU A 98 -13.21 -16.70 -18.87
C GLU A 98 -14.70 -16.35 -18.88
N MET A 99 -15.09 -15.26 -18.20
CA MET A 99 -16.45 -14.71 -18.23
C MET A 99 -16.71 -13.80 -19.45
N GLY A 100 -15.77 -13.70 -20.39
CA GLY A 100 -15.91 -12.89 -21.61
C GLY A 100 -15.53 -11.41 -21.44
N HIS A 101 -14.85 -11.05 -20.34
CA HIS A 101 -14.40 -9.70 -20.08
C HIS A 101 -12.86 -9.62 -20.14
N GLY A 102 -12.34 -8.99 -21.20
CA GLY A 102 -10.91 -8.72 -21.32
C GLY A 102 -10.38 -8.07 -20.03
N SER A 103 -9.25 -8.57 -19.54
CA SER A 103 -8.64 -8.07 -18.32
C SER A 103 -7.20 -8.51 -18.18
N PHE A 104 -6.43 -7.76 -17.39
CA PHE A 104 -5.09 -8.12 -16.99
C PHE A 104 -4.77 -7.49 -15.63
N PHE A 105 -3.88 -8.13 -14.88
CA PHE A 105 -3.37 -7.57 -13.64
C PHE A 105 -2.28 -6.55 -13.90
N ILE A 106 -2.23 -5.53 -13.06
CA ILE A 106 -1.10 -4.61 -12.95
C ILE A 106 -0.18 -5.16 -11.86
N PRO A 107 1.12 -5.37 -12.12
CA PRO A 107 2.03 -5.92 -11.12
C PRO A 107 2.20 -4.94 -9.94
N ARG A 108 2.35 -5.47 -8.72
CA ARG A 108 2.57 -4.70 -7.47
C ARG A 108 3.63 -3.57 -7.52
N ASP A 109 4.59 -3.67 -8.44
CA ASP A 109 5.78 -2.84 -8.63
C ASP A 109 6.03 -2.82 -10.14
N GLY A 110 5.74 -1.68 -10.76
CA GLY A 110 5.99 -1.45 -12.19
C GLY A 110 7.42 -0.99 -12.49
N TYR A 111 8.43 -1.56 -11.81
CA TYR A 111 9.85 -1.21 -11.95
C TYR A 111 10.74 -2.41 -11.56
N GLY A 112 11.93 -2.50 -12.18
CA GLY A 112 12.83 -3.65 -12.00
C GLY A 112 13.67 -3.61 -10.71
N SER A 113 14.10 -2.43 -10.28
CA SER A 113 14.88 -2.24 -9.05
C SER A 113 14.76 -0.80 -8.53
N LEU A 114 15.22 -0.56 -7.30
CA LEU A 114 15.28 0.80 -6.73
C LEU A 114 16.22 1.73 -7.50
N SER A 115 17.24 1.20 -8.17
CA SER A 115 18.18 2.02 -8.95
C SER A 115 17.54 2.61 -10.20
N VAL A 116 16.59 1.89 -10.83
CA VAL A 116 15.79 2.42 -11.97
C VAL A 116 14.96 3.64 -11.55
N LEU A 117 14.54 3.69 -10.28
CA LEU A 117 13.76 4.80 -9.73
C LEU A 117 14.61 6.04 -9.42
N LYS A 118 15.93 6.02 -9.62
CA LYS A 118 16.80 7.18 -9.41
C LYS A 118 16.52 8.27 -10.44
N ASP A 119 16.43 7.90 -11.71
CA ASP A 119 16.22 8.85 -12.81
C ASP A 119 14.73 9.11 -13.05
N ARG A 120 13.87 8.09 -12.84
CA ARG A 120 12.41 8.19 -12.98
C ARG A 120 11.72 7.59 -11.75
N PRO A 121 11.46 8.37 -10.67
CA PRO A 121 10.94 7.89 -9.38
C PRO A 121 9.42 7.63 -9.40
N MET A 122 8.94 6.97 -10.45
CA MET A 122 7.53 6.65 -10.69
C MET A 122 7.39 5.30 -11.38
N ALA A 123 6.48 4.48 -10.89
CA ALA A 123 5.97 3.33 -11.63
C ALA A 123 4.85 3.80 -12.58
N PHE A 124 4.62 3.08 -13.68
CA PHE A 124 3.64 3.47 -14.71
C PHE A 124 2.18 3.52 -14.23
N PHE A 125 1.89 2.96 -13.05
CA PHE A 125 0.56 3.03 -12.44
C PHE A 125 0.65 3.16 -10.92
N SER A 126 -0.30 3.87 -10.31
CA SER A 126 -0.30 4.14 -8.87
C SER A 126 -1.46 3.46 -8.14
N HIS A 127 -1.21 2.27 -7.60
CA HIS A 127 -2.19 1.51 -6.81
C HIS A 127 -2.79 2.28 -5.63
N LYS A 128 -2.03 3.17 -4.96
CA LYS A 128 -2.55 3.95 -3.82
C LYS A 128 -3.66 4.94 -4.22
N HIS A 129 -3.58 5.49 -5.44
CA HIS A 129 -4.61 6.38 -5.98
C HIS A 129 -5.82 5.58 -6.44
N ALA A 130 -5.58 4.41 -7.03
CA ALA A 130 -6.66 3.48 -7.36
C ALA A 130 -7.43 3.05 -6.10
N ALA A 131 -6.72 2.69 -5.03
CA ALA A 131 -7.33 2.32 -3.76
C ALA A 131 -8.10 3.49 -3.10
N TYR A 132 -7.67 4.74 -3.29
CA TYR A 132 -8.44 5.93 -2.89
C TYR A 132 -9.77 6.03 -3.65
N PHE A 133 -9.73 5.94 -4.99
CA PHE A 133 -10.95 5.98 -5.81
C PHE A 133 -11.86 4.77 -5.60
N ALA A 134 -11.30 3.62 -5.27
CA ALA A 134 -12.04 2.42 -4.92
C ALA A 134 -12.61 2.44 -3.49
N GLY A 135 -12.57 3.58 -2.79
CA GLY A 135 -13.16 3.75 -1.46
C GLY A 135 -12.45 3.01 -0.33
N LEU A 136 -11.23 2.51 -0.55
CA LEU A 136 -10.53 1.67 0.44
C LEU A 136 -9.88 2.48 1.56
N GLY A 137 -9.71 3.79 1.40
CA GLY A 137 -9.00 4.61 2.37
C GLY A 137 -8.79 6.06 1.98
N THR A 138 -8.07 6.80 2.84
CA THR A 138 -7.65 8.18 2.56
C THR A 138 -6.14 8.37 2.76
N PHE A 139 -5.57 9.43 2.20
CA PHE A 139 -4.14 9.69 2.32
C PHE A 139 -3.75 10.20 3.71
N GLY A 140 -2.64 9.69 4.24
CA GLY A 140 -2.03 10.19 5.47
C GLY A 140 -0.88 11.17 5.21
N MET A 141 -0.46 11.89 6.26
CA MET A 141 0.75 12.71 6.23
C MET A 141 2.03 11.92 5.87
N ASN A 142 2.01 10.59 6.08
CA ASN A 142 3.08 9.71 5.63
C ASN A 142 3.06 9.42 4.10
N ASN A 143 2.18 10.10 3.35
CA ASN A 143 2.00 10.01 1.90
C ASN A 143 1.51 8.61 1.41
N THR A 144 1.10 7.73 2.32
CA THR A 144 0.49 6.42 2.02
C THR A 144 -1.02 6.46 2.18
N LEU A 145 -1.73 5.50 1.59
CA LEU A 145 -3.16 5.33 1.86
C LEU A 145 -3.38 4.62 3.21
N LEU A 146 -4.27 5.16 4.02
CA LEU A 146 -4.72 4.63 5.30
C LEU A 146 -6.07 3.93 5.08
N THR A 147 -6.21 2.70 5.54
CA THR A 147 -7.49 1.97 5.58
C THR A 147 -8.06 2.00 7.00
N LYS A 148 -9.37 1.80 7.15
CA LYS A 148 -10.01 1.76 8.47
C LYS A 148 -9.47 0.62 9.34
N ASN A 149 -9.39 -0.59 8.79
CA ASN A 149 -9.02 -1.78 9.56
C ASN A 149 -7.52 -1.91 9.79
N TYR A 150 -6.66 -1.43 8.89
CA TYR A 150 -5.20 -1.69 8.97
C TYR A 150 -4.33 -0.44 8.89
N GLY A 151 -4.93 0.76 8.82
CA GLY A 151 -4.19 1.99 8.57
C GLY A 151 -3.34 1.84 7.31
N PRO A 152 -2.05 2.24 7.35
CA PRO A 152 -1.17 2.16 6.18
C PRO A 152 -0.49 0.79 6.02
N ARG A 153 -0.85 -0.21 6.84
CA ARG A 153 -0.24 -1.56 6.83
C ARG A 153 -0.92 -2.45 5.80
N VAL A 154 -1.06 -1.95 4.57
CA VAL A 154 -1.69 -2.67 3.46
C VAL A 154 -0.82 -2.51 2.22
N ARG A 155 -0.66 -3.60 1.49
CA ARG A 155 -0.13 -3.59 0.13
C ARG A 155 -1.29 -3.77 -0.84
N PHE A 156 -1.28 -2.99 -1.92
CA PHE A 156 -2.33 -3.01 -2.92
C PHE A 156 -1.79 -3.48 -4.26
N THR A 157 -2.66 -4.09 -5.05
CA THR A 157 -2.47 -4.28 -6.49
C THR A 157 -3.80 -4.05 -7.22
N SER A 158 -3.79 -4.05 -8.55
CA SER A 158 -4.97 -3.71 -9.35
C SER A 158 -5.15 -4.62 -10.55
N VAL A 159 -6.39 -4.76 -10.99
CA VAL A 159 -6.78 -5.47 -12.22
C VAL A 159 -7.56 -4.49 -13.08
N PHE A 160 -7.16 -4.32 -14.33
CA PHE A 160 -7.93 -3.56 -15.31
C PHE A 160 -8.86 -4.52 -16.03
N THR A 161 -10.10 -4.09 -16.27
CA THR A 161 -11.07 -4.89 -17.03
C THR A 161 -11.93 -4.04 -17.95
N SER A 162 -12.36 -4.62 -19.07
CA SER A 162 -13.38 -4.05 -19.96
C SER A 162 -14.81 -4.30 -19.45
N ALA A 163 -14.97 -5.08 -18.37
CA ALA A 163 -16.25 -5.15 -17.66
C ALA A 163 -16.61 -3.78 -17.08
N LYS A 164 -17.86 -3.35 -17.27
CA LYS A 164 -18.42 -2.20 -16.57
C LYS A 164 -19.06 -2.66 -15.27
N LEU A 165 -18.43 -2.35 -14.14
CA LEU A 165 -18.87 -2.73 -12.80
C LEU A 165 -19.48 -1.52 -12.06
N PRO A 166 -20.28 -1.73 -11.01
CA PRO A 166 -20.59 -0.67 -10.04
C PRO A 166 -19.31 -0.18 -9.36
N TYR A 167 -19.13 1.15 -9.29
CA TYR A 167 -17.96 1.78 -8.70
C TYR A 167 -18.21 2.13 -7.25
N ASP A 168 -17.15 2.04 -6.45
CA ASP A 168 -17.09 2.60 -5.11
C ASP A 168 -16.74 4.10 -5.20
N LEU A 169 -16.95 4.81 -4.09
CA LEU A 169 -16.61 6.23 -3.98
C LEU A 169 -15.52 6.44 -2.93
N PRO A 170 -14.64 7.44 -3.09
CA PRO A 170 -13.71 7.84 -2.05
C PRO A 170 -14.42 8.07 -0.71
N LEU A 171 -13.74 7.72 0.39
CA LEU A 171 -14.26 8.00 1.72
C LEU A 171 -14.35 9.52 1.95
N GLU A 172 -15.47 9.96 2.52
CA GLU A 172 -15.70 11.38 2.84
C GLU A 172 -14.80 11.89 3.98
N SER A 173 -14.52 11.02 4.96
CA SER A 173 -13.78 11.40 6.17
C SER A 173 -12.32 10.99 6.11
N GLN A 174 -11.44 11.91 6.51
CA GLN A 174 -10.01 11.67 6.60
C GLN A 174 -9.69 10.75 7.79
N LEU A 175 -8.92 9.69 7.52
CA LEU A 175 -8.49 8.75 8.55
C LEU A 175 -7.24 9.23 9.32
N CYS A 176 -6.46 10.15 8.74
CA CYS A 176 -5.23 10.63 9.38
C CYS A 176 -5.54 11.52 10.60
N THR A 177 -5.01 11.14 11.76
CA THR A 177 -5.17 11.90 13.02
C THR A 177 -4.18 13.06 13.18
N ARG A 178 -3.33 13.31 12.18
CA ARG A 178 -2.29 14.35 12.20
C ARG A 178 -1.44 14.32 13.48
N CYS A 179 -1.08 13.11 13.95
CA CYS A 179 -0.28 12.94 15.17
C CYS A 179 1.23 13.20 14.99
N PHE A 180 1.69 13.45 13.77
CA PHE A 180 3.10 13.69 13.39
C PHE A 180 4.10 12.54 13.71
N ARG A 181 3.65 11.37 14.21
CA ARG A 181 4.55 10.26 14.59
C ARG A 181 5.40 9.75 13.43
N CYS A 182 4.80 9.60 12.24
CA CYS A 182 5.51 9.17 11.04
C CYS A 182 6.64 10.12 10.63
N ILE A 183 6.41 11.43 10.77
CA ILE A 183 7.38 12.48 10.47
C ILE A 183 8.51 12.44 11.49
N LYS A 184 8.18 12.45 12.79
CA LYS A 184 9.16 12.43 13.89
C LYS A 184 10.07 11.19 13.87
N LYS A 185 9.54 10.03 13.44
CA LYS A 185 10.26 8.75 13.46
C LYS A 185 10.91 8.41 12.11
N CYS A 186 10.76 9.23 11.08
CA CYS A 186 11.38 8.96 9.79
C CYS A 186 12.92 9.05 9.92
N PRO A 187 13.68 7.96 9.66
CA PRO A 187 15.12 7.93 9.90
C PRO A 187 15.92 8.88 8.99
N VAL A 188 15.32 9.31 7.88
CA VAL A 188 15.95 10.19 6.88
C VAL A 188 15.18 11.49 6.66
N GLN A 189 14.21 11.80 7.54
CA GLN A 189 13.42 13.04 7.50
C GLN A 189 12.84 13.32 6.11
N ALA A 190 12.33 12.28 5.44
CA ALA A 190 11.77 12.39 4.09
C ALA A 190 10.34 12.96 4.06
N LEU A 191 9.68 13.09 5.21
CA LEU A 191 8.30 13.56 5.29
C LEU A 191 8.27 15.06 5.66
N PRO A 192 7.60 15.91 4.86
CA PRO A 192 7.68 17.37 4.97
C PRO A 192 6.84 17.98 6.09
N GLY A 193 6.01 17.20 6.79
CA GLY A 193 5.20 17.71 7.90
C GLY A 193 3.90 18.41 7.50
N LYS A 194 3.43 18.27 6.26
CA LYS A 194 2.12 18.74 5.79
C LYS A 194 1.29 17.58 5.24
N ASP A 195 -0.01 17.85 5.01
CA ASP A 195 -0.91 16.85 4.44
C ASP A 195 -0.54 16.54 2.99
N TYR A 196 -0.87 15.33 2.54
CA TYR A 196 -0.77 14.98 1.14
C TYR A 196 -2.02 15.51 0.39
N PRO A 197 -1.86 16.15 -0.77
CA PRO A 197 -0.62 16.31 -1.54
C PRO A 197 0.07 17.68 -1.38
N GLU A 198 -0.34 18.52 -0.42
CA GLU A 198 0.24 19.86 -0.20
C GLU A 198 1.76 19.85 -0.08
N ALA A 199 2.31 18.78 0.52
CA ALA A 199 3.73 18.51 0.44
C ALA A 199 4.01 17.03 0.21
N LEU A 200 4.87 16.77 -0.76
CA LEU A 200 5.27 15.43 -1.15
C LEU A 200 6.47 14.96 -0.33
N MET A 201 6.48 13.66 -0.03
CA MET A 201 7.64 12.97 0.50
C MET A 201 8.85 13.19 -0.41
N ASP A 202 10.02 13.44 0.18
CA ASP A 202 11.31 13.36 -0.50
C ASP A 202 11.59 11.89 -0.88
N LYS A 203 11.20 11.55 -2.10
CA LYS A 203 11.34 10.20 -2.66
C LYS A 203 12.81 9.81 -2.77
N GLU A 204 13.71 10.76 -3.01
CA GLU A 204 15.14 10.47 -3.16
C GLU A 204 15.75 10.03 -1.83
N ARG A 205 15.54 10.77 -0.75
CA ARG A 205 16.00 10.40 0.59
C ARG A 205 15.44 9.05 1.04
N CYS A 206 14.15 8.83 0.81
CA CYS A 206 13.49 7.58 1.17
C CYS A 206 14.06 6.40 0.36
N ARG A 207 14.19 6.53 -0.97
CA ARG A 207 14.75 5.53 -1.87
C ARG A 207 16.21 5.23 -1.53
N ALA A 208 17.05 6.24 -1.34
CA ALA A 208 18.46 6.08 -0.99
C ALA A 208 18.64 5.31 0.33
N TYR A 209 17.76 5.53 1.31
CA TYR A 209 17.75 4.72 2.53
C TYR A 209 17.35 3.27 2.27
N HIS A 210 16.31 3.04 1.45
CA HIS A 210 15.90 1.69 1.06
C HIS A 210 16.98 0.93 0.28
N GLU A 211 17.79 1.61 -0.54
CA GLU A 211 18.94 0.99 -1.23
C GLU A 211 20.00 0.49 -0.25
N LYS A 212 20.32 1.28 0.78
CA LYS A 212 21.23 0.84 1.85
C LYS A 212 20.70 -0.39 2.58
N LEU A 213 19.40 -0.42 2.89
CA LEU A 213 18.76 -1.58 3.51
C LEU A 213 18.71 -2.79 2.57
N TYR A 214 18.54 -2.56 1.26
CA TYR A 214 18.51 -3.61 0.25
C TYR A 214 19.87 -4.29 0.13
N ALA A 215 20.96 -3.51 0.10
CA ALA A 215 22.34 -4.03 0.14
C ALA A 215 22.64 -4.83 1.42
N ARG A 216 21.83 -4.67 2.46
CA ARG A 216 21.89 -5.40 3.73
C ARG A 216 20.89 -6.55 3.84
N HIS A 217 20.08 -6.80 2.81
CA HIS A 217 19.00 -7.81 2.80
C HIS A 217 17.91 -7.61 3.87
N ILE A 218 17.67 -6.37 4.30
CA ILE A 218 16.68 -6.02 5.33
C ILE A 218 15.70 -4.92 4.88
N SER A 219 15.63 -4.66 3.58
CA SER A 219 14.64 -3.76 2.97
C SER A 219 13.26 -4.42 2.95
N PRO A 220 12.14 -3.70 3.11
CA PRO A 220 12.03 -2.25 3.19
C PRO A 220 12.16 -1.68 4.61
N CYS A 221 12.19 -0.34 4.72
CA CYS A 221 12.00 0.35 5.99
C CYS A 221 10.53 0.26 6.45
N GLY A 222 9.69 1.27 6.24
CA GLY A 222 8.31 1.24 6.75
C GLY A 222 8.15 1.66 8.22
N ILE A 223 9.13 2.36 8.80
CA ILE A 223 8.95 2.97 10.14
C ILE A 223 7.72 3.90 10.15
N CYS A 224 7.48 4.66 9.07
CA CYS A 224 6.32 5.56 8.97
C CYS A 224 4.96 4.84 9.00
N ILE A 225 4.90 3.56 8.62
CA ILE A 225 3.68 2.74 8.69
C ILE A 225 3.59 1.99 10.02
N LYS A 226 4.74 1.57 10.59
CA LYS A 226 4.85 0.96 11.93
C LYS A 226 4.26 1.87 13.01
N VAL A 227 4.60 3.15 13.00
CA VAL A 227 4.24 4.10 14.08
C VAL A 227 2.92 4.82 13.84
N CYS A 228 2.17 4.48 12.78
CA CYS A 228 0.90 5.12 12.48
C CYS A 228 -0.24 4.54 13.35
N PRO A 229 -0.91 5.34 14.20
CA PRO A 229 -1.93 4.84 15.14
C PRO A 229 -3.24 4.40 14.49
N VAL A 230 -3.46 4.74 13.21
CA VAL A 230 -4.69 4.38 12.49
C VAL A 230 -4.68 2.89 12.20
N GLY A 231 -5.84 2.23 12.33
CA GLY A 231 -6.08 0.81 12.04
C GLY A 231 -6.62 0.05 13.25
N GLU A 232 -7.78 -0.58 13.10
CA GLU A 232 -8.43 -1.44 14.11
C GLU A 232 -7.59 -2.70 14.44
N ASP A 233 -6.73 -3.16 13.53
CA ASP A 233 -5.78 -4.26 13.75
C ASP A 233 -4.87 -4.05 14.98
N ARG A 234 -4.68 -2.80 15.39
CA ARG A 234 -3.96 -2.48 16.64
C ARG A 234 -4.64 -3.05 17.88
N GLU A 235 -5.96 -3.16 17.90
CA GLU A 235 -6.69 -3.73 19.03
C GLU A 235 -6.40 -5.22 19.17
N LEU A 236 -6.45 -5.95 18.06
CA LEU A 236 -6.13 -7.38 18.01
C LEU A 236 -4.75 -7.68 18.61
N PHE A 237 -3.77 -6.83 18.30
CA PHE A 237 -2.45 -6.97 18.85
C PHE A 237 -2.25 -6.21 20.17
N ALA A 238 -3.23 -5.57 20.81
CA ALA A 238 -3.02 -4.75 22.02
C ALA A 238 -1.91 -3.67 21.85
N ARG A 239 -1.91 -3.00 20.69
CA ARG A 239 -0.95 -2.00 20.20
C ARG A 239 -1.59 -0.61 20.02
N THR A 240 -2.57 -0.29 20.88
CA THR A 240 -3.32 0.97 20.89
C THR A 240 -2.55 2.10 21.61
N ASP A 241 -1.79 1.76 22.65
CA ASP A 241 -0.87 2.71 23.29
C ASP A 241 0.41 2.88 22.45
N MET A 242 0.48 4.03 21.78
CA MET A 242 1.60 4.38 20.90
C MET A 242 2.90 4.69 21.64
N LEU A 243 2.87 4.83 22.97
CA LEU A 243 4.08 4.96 23.77
C LEU A 243 4.97 3.72 23.66
N VAL A 244 4.44 2.56 23.23
CA VAL A 244 5.24 1.35 22.97
C VAL A 244 6.42 1.57 22.00
N TYR A 245 6.31 2.57 21.11
CA TYR A 245 7.34 2.95 20.14
C TYR A 245 8.30 4.06 20.63
N GLU A 246 8.15 4.49 21.87
CA GLU A 246 9.10 5.37 22.56
C GLU A 246 10.16 4.55 23.31
N HIS A 247 11.33 5.14 23.51
CA HIS A 247 12.48 4.42 24.07
C HIS A 247 12.22 3.92 25.50
N ASP A 248 11.65 4.80 26.31
CA ASP A 248 11.24 4.65 27.71
C ASP A 248 9.78 4.22 27.89
N GLY A 249 9.07 3.93 26.79
CA GLY A 249 7.67 3.54 26.82
C GLY A 249 7.40 2.16 27.44
N PRO A 250 6.12 1.79 27.62
CA PRO A 250 5.74 0.50 28.18
C PRO A 250 6.15 -0.68 27.27
N ARG A 251 6.05 -1.93 27.76
CA ARG A 251 6.31 -3.16 27.00
C ARG A 251 7.75 -3.32 26.49
N ARG A 252 8.73 -3.17 27.39
CA ARG A 252 10.17 -3.31 27.08
C ARG A 252 10.50 -4.67 26.43
N GLU A 253 9.80 -5.72 26.82
CA GLU A 253 9.94 -7.07 26.28
C GLU A 253 9.65 -7.15 24.77
N LEU A 254 8.69 -6.37 24.25
CA LEU A 254 8.44 -6.29 22.81
C LEU A 254 9.63 -5.66 22.08
N ARG A 255 10.17 -4.56 22.62
CA ARG A 255 11.35 -3.90 22.05
C ARG A 255 12.58 -4.79 22.08
N ASN A 256 12.76 -5.59 23.13
CA ASN A 256 13.83 -6.59 23.17
C ASN A 256 13.65 -7.64 22.08
N GLY A 257 12.41 -8.12 21.84
CA GLY A 257 12.10 -9.02 20.74
C GLY A 257 12.39 -8.42 19.37
N TRP A 258 12.03 -7.16 19.15
CA TRP A 258 12.36 -6.46 17.89
C TRP A 258 13.86 -6.35 17.68
N LYS A 259 14.62 -5.96 18.71
CA LYS A 259 16.09 -5.87 18.65
C LYS A 259 16.71 -7.24 18.35
N HIS A 260 16.25 -8.29 19.03
CA HIS A 260 16.69 -9.65 18.75
C HIS A 260 16.50 -9.98 17.26
N VAL A 261 15.30 -9.77 16.69
CA VAL A 261 15.06 -10.04 15.26
C VAL A 261 15.96 -9.19 14.34
N GLN A 262 16.25 -7.95 14.72
CA GLN A 262 17.12 -7.03 13.97
C GLN A 262 18.60 -7.45 13.96
N GLU A 263 19.05 -8.25 14.92
CA GLU A 263 20.44 -8.71 15.04
C GLU A 263 20.81 -9.82 14.03
N TYR A 264 19.83 -10.49 13.41
CA TYR A 264 20.04 -11.67 12.57
C TYR A 264 19.57 -11.50 11.12
N GLY A 265 20.15 -12.30 10.22
CA GLY A 265 19.76 -12.46 8.81
C GLY A 265 20.10 -11.29 7.87
N GLY A 266 20.48 -10.13 8.40
CA GLY A 266 20.99 -9.00 7.62
C GLY A 266 22.52 -8.98 7.52
N LYS A 267 23.04 -8.37 6.45
CA LYS A 267 24.47 -8.04 6.37
C LYS A 267 24.79 -6.94 7.38
N LYS A 268 25.83 -7.16 8.21
CA LYS A 268 26.36 -6.14 9.13
C LYS A 268 27.12 -5.07 8.32
N GLU A 269 27.09 -3.84 8.84
CA GLU A 269 27.87 -2.71 8.31
C GLU A 269 29.36 -2.88 8.64
#